data_AF-A0A285S855-F1
#
_entry.id   AF-A0A285S855-F1
#
_cell.length_a   1.000
_cell.length_b   1.000
_cell.length_c   1.000
_cell.angle_alpha   90.00
_cell.angle_beta   90.00
_cell.angle_gamma   90.00
#
_symmetry.space_group_name_H-M   'P 1'
#
loop_
_entity.id
_entity.type
_entity.pdbx_description
1 polymer ?
#
loop_
_entity_poly.entity_id
_entity_poly.type
_entity_poly.pdbx_seq_one_letter_code
_entity_poly.pdbx_strand_id
1 'polypeptide(L)'
;MNNLNKWIQNGLLAFIMTCSITALFTPTPYTWTKFEIFYIPITFIPLFFLTLFVAEEVRNSFKKVFKFDKRKDQRPIWQVGVGMIFYFAQVGFVEVFARSFMTYNLGGMPLYLVISFLNAFLITVIYEEIFYPKEKRIIKR
;
A
#
# COMPACT_ATOMS: atom_id res chain seq x y z
N MET A 1 -13.60 -4.39 -14.24
CA MET A 1 -12.97 -3.73 -13.07
C MET A 1 -13.28 -2.26 -13.17
N ASN A 2 -14.14 -1.73 -12.30
CA ASN A 2 -14.59 -0.33 -12.32
C ASN A 2 -13.38 0.63 -12.32
N ASN A 3 -13.47 1.71 -13.10
CA ASN A 3 -12.42 2.73 -13.19
C ASN A 3 -12.05 3.32 -11.81
N LEU A 4 -13.02 3.38 -10.89
CA LEU A 4 -12.83 3.79 -9.50
C LEU A 4 -11.87 2.86 -8.72
N ASN A 5 -12.00 1.54 -8.87
CA ASN A 5 -11.12 0.56 -8.21
C ASN A 5 -9.68 0.71 -8.73
N LYS A 6 -9.52 0.86 -10.06
CA LYS A 6 -8.20 1.11 -10.67
C LYS A 6 -7.54 2.37 -10.12
N TRP A 7 -8.31 3.45 -9.95
CA TRP A 7 -7.79 4.73 -9.46
C TRP A 7 -7.37 4.65 -7.99
N ILE A 8 -8.19 4.04 -7.13
CA ILE A 8 -7.85 3.80 -5.72
C ILE A 8 -6.59 2.96 -5.58
N GLN A 9 -6.48 1.85 -6.32
CA GLN A 9 -5.29 0.99 -6.27
C GLN A 9 -4.04 1.72 -6.75
N ASN A 10 -4.12 2.50 -7.83
CA ASN A 10 -2.98 3.26 -8.34
C ASN A 10 -2.56 4.37 -7.37
N GLY A 11 -3.50 5.08 -6.76
CA GLY A 11 -3.22 6.11 -5.76
C GLY A 11 -2.54 5.55 -4.51
N LEU A 12 -3.06 4.42 -3.98
CA LEU A 12 -2.44 3.74 -2.84
C LEU A 12 -1.07 3.17 -3.20
N LEU A 13 -0.89 2.64 -4.42
CA LEU A 13 0.38 2.10 -4.86
C LEU A 13 1.45 3.20 -5.05
N ALA A 14 1.07 4.34 -5.61
CA ALA A 14 1.91 5.54 -5.66
C ALA A 14 2.29 6.02 -4.25
N PHE A 15 1.32 6.03 -3.32
CA PHE A 15 1.55 6.38 -1.93
C PHE A 15 2.60 5.46 -1.28
N ILE A 16 2.45 4.14 -1.44
CA ILE A 16 3.41 3.16 -0.91
C ILE A 16 4.80 3.37 -1.48
N MET A 17 4.92 3.52 -2.80
CA MET A 17 6.21 3.75 -3.45
C MET A 17 6.88 5.02 -2.95
N THR A 18 6.11 6.09 -2.79
CA THR A 18 6.59 7.36 -2.23
C THR A 18 7.03 7.20 -0.78
N CYS A 19 6.25 6.51 0.05
CA CYS A 19 6.62 6.21 1.42
C CYS A 19 7.91 5.39 1.50
N SER A 20 8.07 4.37 0.65
CA SER A 20 9.29 3.55 0.60
C SER A 20 10.51 4.37 0.22
N ILE A 21 10.39 5.24 -0.80
CA ILE A 21 11.49 6.13 -1.20
C ILE A 21 11.82 7.09 -0.06
N THR A 22 10.81 7.74 0.52
CA THR A 22 10.99 8.71 1.61
C THR A 22 11.64 8.06 2.84
N ALA A 23 11.20 6.86 3.21
CA ALA A 23 11.74 6.09 4.34
C ALA A 23 13.22 5.67 4.14
N LEU A 24 13.68 5.49 2.90
CA LEU A 24 15.11 5.22 2.63
C LEU A 24 15.99 6.45 2.88
N PHE A 25 15.45 7.66 2.76
CA PHE A 25 16.19 8.90 3.01
C PHE A 25 16.17 9.32 4.49
N THR A 26 15.18 8.88 5.28
CA THR A 26 15.02 9.20 6.71
C THR A 26 16.20 8.75 7.61
N PRO A 27 16.83 7.56 7.48
CA PRO A 27 17.88 7.12 8.40
C PRO A 27 19.29 7.68 8.08
N THR A 28 19.45 8.58 7.11
CA THR A 28 20.78 9.14 6.82
C THR A 28 21.18 10.18 7.90
N PRO A 29 22.37 10.05 8.53
CA PRO A 29 22.76 10.83 9.70
C PRO A 29 23.26 12.24 9.32
N TYR A 30 22.62 12.90 8.36
CA TYR A 30 22.93 14.29 8.05
C TYR A 30 22.35 15.16 9.16
N THR A 31 23.24 15.68 10.00
CA THR A 31 22.97 16.58 11.14
C THR A 31 22.25 17.89 10.78
N TRP A 32 21.99 18.13 9.49
CA TRP A 32 21.20 19.24 8.97
C TRP A 32 19.68 18.98 9.03
N THR A 33 19.26 17.77 9.42
CA THR A 33 17.87 17.30 9.39
C THR A 33 17.12 17.54 10.71
N LYS A 34 17.37 18.64 11.42
CA LYS A 34 16.54 19.04 12.58
C LYS A 34 15.20 19.68 12.17
N PHE A 35 14.93 19.77 10.87
CA PHE A 35 13.66 20.22 10.28
C PHE A 35 12.84 19.04 9.70
N GLU A 36 12.79 17.91 10.40
CA GLU A 36 12.05 16.70 9.97
C GLU A 36 10.61 17.01 9.54
N ILE A 37 9.94 17.96 10.22
CA ILE A 37 8.55 18.35 9.96
C ILE A 37 8.35 19.01 8.59
N PHE A 38 9.35 19.73 8.06
CA PHE A 38 9.26 20.40 6.76
C PHE A 38 9.88 19.59 5.62
N TYR A 39 10.91 18.78 5.90
CA TYR A 39 11.56 17.96 4.88
C TYR A 39 10.65 16.85 4.34
N ILE A 40 9.84 16.23 5.21
CA ILE A 40 8.93 15.15 4.81
C ILE A 40 7.92 15.64 3.77
N PRO A 41 7.12 16.71 3.98
CA PRO A 41 6.19 17.19 2.95
C PRO A 41 6.88 17.66 1.66
N ILE A 42 8.03 18.34 1.76
CA ILE A 42 8.72 18.92 0.60
C ILE A 42 9.26 17.83 -0.33
N THR A 43 9.73 16.70 0.21
CA THR A 43 10.20 15.57 -0.59
C THR A 43 9.08 14.63 -1.01
N PHE A 44 8.09 14.43 -0.15
CA PHE A 44 6.98 13.50 -0.38
C PHE A 44 6.07 13.94 -1.52
N ILE A 45 5.67 15.21 -1.56
CA ILE A 45 4.72 15.73 -2.56
C ILE A 45 5.21 15.53 -4.01
N PRO A 46 6.41 15.98 -4.41
CA PRO A 46 6.89 15.80 -5.78
C PRO A 46 7.11 14.32 -6.12
N LEU A 47 7.59 13.51 -5.19
CA LEU A 47 7.75 12.05 -5.38
C LEU A 47 6.39 11.35 -5.56
N PHE A 48 5.35 11.80 -4.85
CA PHE A 48 4.00 11.25 -5.01
C PHE A 48 3.43 11.50 -6.41
N PHE A 49 3.60 12.71 -6.95
CA PHE A 49 3.19 12.98 -8.32
C PHE A 49 3.99 12.17 -9.34
N LEU A 50 5.30 12.02 -9.14
CA LEU A 50 6.14 11.22 -10.03
C LEU A 50 5.74 9.74 -10.01
N THR A 51 5.52 9.18 -8.83
CA THR A 51 5.12 7.78 -8.66
C THR A 51 3.69 7.49 -9.15
N LEU A 52 2.80 8.46 -9.17
CA LEU A 52 1.47 8.33 -9.78
C LEU A 52 1.54 7.99 -11.27
N PHE A 53 2.50 8.55 -12.02
CA PHE A 53 2.69 8.24 -13.44
C PHE A 53 3.12 6.78 -13.65
N VAL A 54 3.91 6.22 -12.73
CA VAL A 54 4.49 4.88 -12.85
C VAL A 54 3.61 3.80 -12.20
N ALA A 55 2.65 4.19 -11.35
CA ALA A 55 1.81 3.26 -10.59
C ALA A 55 1.02 2.27 -11.46
N GLU A 56 0.57 2.70 -12.64
CA GLU A 56 -0.14 1.81 -13.56
C GLU A 56 0.77 0.72 -14.14
N GLU A 57 2.01 1.05 -14.51
CA GLU A 57 2.99 0.10 -15.02
C GLU A 57 3.41 -0.91 -13.94
N VAL A 58 3.58 -0.44 -12.70
CA VAL A 58 3.93 -1.30 -11.57
C VAL A 58 2.79 -2.26 -11.26
N ARG A 59 1.54 -1.81 -11.25
CA ARG A 59 0.36 -2.68 -11.10
C ARG A 59 0.30 -3.75 -12.20
N ASN A 60 0.58 -3.38 -13.44
CA ASN A 60 0.60 -4.32 -14.56
C ASN A 60 1.74 -5.34 -14.44
N SER A 61 2.91 -4.90 -13.95
CA SER A 61 4.05 -5.76 -13.64
C SER A 61 3.72 -6.77 -12.53
N PHE A 62 3.06 -6.33 -11.45
CA PHE A 62 2.57 -7.22 -10.39
C PHE A 62 1.62 -8.29 -10.94
N LYS A 63 0.66 -7.90 -11.78
CA LYS A 63 -0.25 -8.87 -12.43
C LYS A 63 0.50 -9.90 -13.27
N LYS A 64 1.52 -9.47 -14.01
CA LYS A 64 2.37 -10.34 -14.82
C LYS A 64 3.16 -11.33 -13.95
N VAL A 65 3.80 -10.86 -12.88
CA VAL A 65 4.58 -11.67 -11.93
C VAL A 65 3.70 -12.73 -11.26
N PHE A 66 2.52 -12.35 -10.78
CA PHE A 66 1.58 -13.29 -10.17
C PHE A 66 0.83 -14.18 -11.17
N LYS A 67 1.13 -14.03 -12.47
CA LYS A 67 0.46 -14.72 -13.59
C LYS A 67 -1.06 -14.59 -13.50
N PHE A 68 -1.55 -13.40 -13.15
CA PHE A 68 -2.97 -13.14 -12.87
C PHE A 68 -3.87 -13.58 -14.02
N ASP A 69 -3.45 -13.34 -15.26
CA ASP A 69 -4.23 -13.65 -16.47
C ASP A 69 -4.24 -15.14 -16.82
N LYS A 70 -3.30 -15.93 -16.28
CA LYS A 70 -3.20 -17.38 -16.55
C LYS A 70 -3.99 -18.23 -15.56
N ARG A 71 -4.70 -17.63 -14.61
CA ARG A 71 -5.36 -18.36 -13.51
C ARG A 71 -6.85 -18.53 -13.75
N LYS A 72 -7.32 -19.76 -13.51
CA LYS A 72 -8.75 -20.14 -13.57
C LYS A 72 -9.58 -19.37 -12.53
N ASP A 73 -9.03 -19.17 -11.33
CA ASP A 73 -9.61 -18.32 -10.31
C ASP A 73 -8.65 -17.17 -9.94
N GLN A 74 -9.12 -15.96 -10.20
CA GLN A 74 -8.39 -14.72 -9.98
C GLN A 74 -8.70 -14.09 -8.63
N ARG A 75 -9.76 -14.56 -7.94
CA ARG A 75 -10.26 -13.96 -6.70
C ARG A 75 -9.23 -13.99 -5.57
N PRO A 76 -8.59 -15.12 -5.24
CA PRO A 76 -7.69 -15.18 -4.08
C PRO A 76 -6.47 -14.26 -4.24
N ILE A 77 -5.96 -14.15 -5.46
CA ILE A 77 -4.78 -13.31 -5.73
C ILE A 77 -5.14 -11.84 -5.82
N TRP A 78 -6.34 -11.53 -6.30
CA TRP A 78 -6.84 -10.17 -6.23
C TRP A 78 -6.99 -9.71 -4.78
N GLN A 79 -7.56 -10.56 -3.90
CA GLN A 79 -7.66 -10.27 -2.45
C GLN A 79 -6.28 -10.06 -1.84
N VAL A 80 -5.32 -10.96 -2.08
CA VAL A 80 -3.95 -10.84 -1.57
C VAL A 80 -3.28 -9.56 -2.09
N GLY A 81 -3.46 -9.23 -3.37
CA GLY A 81 -2.93 -7.99 -3.96
C GLY A 81 -3.49 -6.73 -3.31
N VAL A 82 -4.80 -6.66 -3.13
CA VAL A 82 -5.48 -5.53 -2.47
C VAL A 82 -5.05 -5.43 -1.00
N GLY A 83 -4.97 -6.56 -0.29
CA GLY A 83 -4.55 -6.57 1.10
C GLY A 83 -3.10 -6.14 1.31
N MET A 84 -2.20 -6.53 0.40
CA MET A 84 -0.83 -6.01 0.41
C MET A 84 -0.79 -4.50 0.23
N ILE A 85 -1.59 -3.95 -0.69
CA ILE A 85 -1.67 -2.49 -0.90
C ILE A 85 -2.12 -1.79 0.40
N PHE A 86 -3.19 -2.24 1.03
CA PHE A 86 -3.65 -1.62 2.28
C PHE A 86 -2.64 -1.75 3.42
N TYR A 87 -2.01 -2.92 3.54
CA TYR A 87 -0.99 -3.18 4.55
C TYR A 87 0.20 -2.23 4.41
N PHE A 88 0.81 -2.19 3.22
CA PHE A 88 1.99 -1.36 2.99
C PHE A 88 1.66 0.13 3.04
N ALA A 89 0.44 0.55 2.69
CA ALA A 89 0.05 1.94 2.82
C ALA A 89 0.01 2.35 4.30
N GLN A 90 -0.58 1.53 5.18
CA GLN A 90 -0.61 1.84 6.61
C GLN A 90 0.79 1.82 7.24
N VAL A 91 1.59 0.80 6.92
CA VAL A 91 2.99 0.70 7.37
C VAL A 91 3.80 1.90 6.88
N GLY A 92 3.71 2.25 5.60
CA GLY A 92 4.42 3.39 5.02
C GLY A 92 3.99 4.72 5.63
N PHE A 93 2.70 4.90 5.92
CA PHE A 93 2.21 6.08 6.62
C PHE A 93 2.82 6.20 8.01
N VAL A 94 2.79 5.12 8.80
CA VAL A 94 3.34 5.14 10.16
C VAL A 94 4.85 5.38 10.12
N GLU A 95 5.57 4.70 9.24
CA GLU A 95 7.02 4.78 9.15
C GLU A 95 7.52 6.17 8.75
N VAL A 96 6.80 6.86 7.87
CA VAL A 96 7.21 8.18 7.35
C VAL A 96 6.68 9.33 8.20
N PHE A 97 5.44 9.25 8.69
CA PHE A 97 4.78 10.40 9.33
C PHE A 97 4.61 10.24 10.84
N ALA A 98 4.48 9.02 11.35
CA ALA A 98 4.11 8.77 12.75
C ALA A 98 5.17 8.01 13.56
N ARG A 99 6.35 7.73 12.98
CA ARG A 99 7.40 6.95 13.64
C ARG A 99 7.88 7.59 14.94
N SER A 100 7.96 8.91 14.98
CA SER A 100 8.31 9.67 16.18
C SER A 100 7.28 9.56 17.32
N PHE A 101 6.03 9.23 16.99
CA PHE A 101 4.94 9.06 17.96
C PHE A 101 4.76 7.62 18.44
N MET A 102 5.45 6.64 17.84
CA MET A 102 5.32 5.23 18.17
C MET A 102 6.44 4.78 19.12
N THR A 103 6.23 5.00 20.42
CA THR A 103 7.16 4.65 21.51
C THR A 103 7.06 3.20 21.99
N TYR A 104 6.02 2.46 21.58
CA TYR A 104 5.73 1.12 22.08
C TYR A 104 6.19 0.02 21.11
N ASN A 105 7.15 -0.80 21.56
CA ASN A 105 7.61 -2.00 20.89
C ASN A 105 7.07 -3.24 21.62
N LEU A 106 6.59 -4.25 20.89
CA LEU A 106 6.18 -5.54 21.47
C LEU A 106 7.17 -6.62 21.00
N GLY A 107 7.94 -7.20 21.94
CA GLY A 107 8.92 -8.24 21.61
C GLY A 107 10.02 -7.80 20.63
N GLY A 108 10.40 -6.52 20.64
CA GLY A 108 11.40 -5.96 19.72
C GLY A 108 10.87 -5.62 18.32
N MET A 109 9.60 -5.92 18.03
CA MET A 109 8.94 -5.56 16.77
C MET A 109 7.94 -4.40 16.99
N PRO A 110 7.84 -3.44 16.07
CA PRO A 110 6.87 -2.36 16.19
C PRO A 110 5.44 -2.88 16.11
N LEU A 111 4.63 -2.54 17.12
CA LEU A 111 3.25 -3.04 17.28
C LEU A 111 2.33 -2.62 16.11
N TYR A 112 2.67 -1.52 15.43
CA TYR A 112 1.95 -1.06 14.26
C TYR A 112 1.98 -2.04 13.09
N LEU A 113 2.98 -2.92 12.99
CA LEU A 113 3.02 -3.94 11.93
C LEU A 113 1.86 -4.93 12.09
N VAL A 114 1.64 -5.41 13.32
CA VAL A 114 0.56 -6.36 13.61
C VAL A 114 -0.82 -5.70 13.44
N ILE A 115 -0.98 -4.48 13.96
CA ILE A 115 -2.24 -3.72 13.82
C ILE A 115 -2.53 -3.44 12.35
N SER A 116 -1.53 -3.01 11.57
CA SER A 116 -1.68 -2.73 10.15
C SER A 116 -2.06 -3.98 9.37
N PHE A 117 -1.52 -5.14 9.76
CA PHE A 117 -1.87 -6.42 9.14
C PHE A 117 -3.34 -6.81 9.39
N LEU A 118 -3.79 -6.73 10.64
CA LEU A 118 -5.18 -7.03 11.00
C LEU A 118 -6.16 -6.07 10.31
N ASN A 119 -5.83 -4.77 10.28
CA ASN A 119 -6.64 -3.75 9.60
C ASN A 119 -6.68 -3.99 8.09
N ALA A 120 -5.54 -4.27 7.47
CA ALA A 120 -5.48 -4.56 6.04
C ALA A 120 -6.33 -5.78 5.66
N PHE A 121 -6.33 -6.82 6.50
CA PHE A 121 -7.19 -7.98 6.28
C PHE A 121 -8.68 -7.62 6.30
N LEU A 122 -9.14 -6.89 7.33
CA LEU A 122 -10.54 -6.46 7.43
C LEU A 122 -10.96 -5.57 6.25
N ILE A 123 -10.14 -4.59 5.89
CA ILE A 123 -10.42 -3.67 4.79
C ILE A 123 -10.47 -4.43 3.46
N THR A 124 -9.63 -5.46 3.28
CA THR A 124 -9.65 -6.28 2.06
C THR A 124 -10.97 -7.01 1.90
N VAL A 125 -11.51 -7.58 2.97
CA VAL A 125 -12.81 -8.27 2.94
C VAL A 125 -13.94 -7.29 2.61
N ILE A 126 -13.93 -6.10 3.24
CA ILE A 126 -14.91 -5.04 2.96
C ILE A 126 -14.79 -4.59 1.49
N TYR A 127 -13.57 -4.34 1.02
CA TYR A 127 -13.28 -3.89 -0.33
C TYR A 127 -13.71 -4.91 -1.38
N GLU A 128 -13.57 -6.19 -1.07
CA GLU A 128 -14.07 -7.27 -1.90
C GLU A 128 -15.59 -7.25 -2.03
N GLU A 129 -16.33 -7.14 -0.91
CA GLU A 129 -17.81 -7.16 -0.96
C GLU A 129 -18.36 -5.96 -1.76
N ILE A 130 -17.64 -4.84 -1.78
CA ILE A 130 -18.01 -3.64 -2.54
C ILE A 130 -17.65 -3.75 -4.03
N PHE A 131 -16.44 -4.24 -4.36
CA PHE A 131 -15.88 -4.11 -5.71
C PHE A 131 -15.72 -5.42 -6.50
N TYR A 132 -15.87 -6.58 -5.88
CA TYR A 132 -15.81 -7.87 -6.57
C TYR A 132 -17.23 -8.34 -6.95
N PRO A 133 -17.63 -8.29 -8.23
CA PRO A 133 -19.00 -8.54 -8.64
C PRO A 133 -19.45 -9.97 -8.28
N LYS A 134 -20.67 -10.07 -7.70
CA LYS A 134 -21.35 -11.35 -7.38
C LYS A 134 -21.57 -12.25 -8.60
N GLU A 135 -21.34 -11.76 -9.81
CA GLU A 135 -21.66 -12.44 -11.08
C GLU A 135 -20.90 -13.75 -11.31
N LYS A 136 -19.75 -13.96 -10.64
CA LYS A 136 -19.09 -15.28 -10.59
C LYS A 136 -19.72 -16.28 -9.60
N ARG A 137 -20.65 -15.87 -8.73
CA ARG A 137 -21.36 -16.79 -7.81
C ARG A 137 -22.39 -17.67 -8.52
N ILE A 138 -22.84 -17.31 -9.73
CA ILE A 138 -23.95 -17.99 -10.41
C ILE A 138 -23.50 -19.21 -11.25
N ILE A 139 -22.23 -19.27 -11.69
CA ILE A 139 -21.75 -20.35 -12.59
C ILE A 139 -21.20 -21.57 -11.81
N LYS A 140 -21.25 -21.55 -10.47
CA LYS A 140 -20.83 -22.69 -9.61
C LYS A 140 -21.89 -23.07 -8.58
N ARG A 141 -23.12 -23.29 -9.03
CA ARG A 141 -24.06 -24.17 -8.34
C ARG A 141 -24.51 -25.25 -9.30
#